data_AF-A0A7V3FHH5-F1
#
_entry.id   AF-A0A7V3FHH5-F1
#
_cell.length_a   1.000
_cell.length_b   1.000
_cell.length_c   1.000
_cell.angle_alpha   90.00
_cell.angle_beta   90.00
_cell.angle_gamma   90.00
#
_symmetry.space_group_name_H-M   'P 1'
#
loop_
_entity.id
_entity.type
_entity.pdbx_description
1 polymer ?
#
loop_
_entity_poly.entity_id
_entity_poly.type
_entity_poly.pdbx_seq_one_letter_code
_entity_poly.pdbx_strand_id
1 'polypeptide(L)'
;MPESSSSPAYLGFWPSWAHHIGDLVFGANDGIITTFAVVSGSTGASLSPKIAIVLGFANLLADGFAMGAGNYLGMRSEQEAKRSEGLMLNEGRVHAVGHAAAILFAFVIAGSVPLVPFLFVPRDSLFAASCLATGATLFIVGSLRTVVTRARWLVSGLEMLLIGSVAAAVAYGVGFLLRRFVTGA
;
A
#
# COMPACT_ATOMS: atom_id res chain seq x y z
N MET A 1 37.18 -32.01 -13.28
CA MET A 1 36.97 -30.57 -13.00
C MET A 1 35.48 -30.40 -12.76
N PRO A 2 35.00 -30.01 -11.58
CA PRO A 2 33.58 -29.81 -11.35
C PRO A 2 33.13 -28.46 -11.90
N GLU A 3 32.03 -28.48 -12.64
CA GLU A 3 31.22 -27.31 -13.02
C GLU A 3 30.43 -26.75 -11.83
N SER A 4 29.84 -25.56 -12.04
CA SER A 4 28.88 -24.83 -11.19
C SER A 4 29.51 -23.98 -10.06
N SER A 5 29.18 -22.70 -9.89
CA SER A 5 27.88 -22.06 -10.05
C SER A 5 28.05 -20.60 -10.51
N SER A 6 27.34 -20.23 -11.57
CA SER A 6 27.14 -18.83 -11.93
C SER A 6 26.21 -18.22 -10.88
N SER A 7 26.78 -17.53 -9.89
CA SER A 7 26.02 -16.74 -8.93
C SER A 7 25.12 -15.76 -9.69
N PRO A 8 23.80 -15.79 -9.47
CA PRO A 8 22.93 -14.84 -10.11
C PRO A 8 23.21 -13.40 -9.65
N ALA A 9 23.61 -12.55 -10.59
CA ALA A 9 23.98 -11.15 -10.39
C ALA A 9 22.78 -10.22 -10.09
N TYR A 10 21.87 -10.63 -9.22
CA TYR A 10 20.71 -9.81 -8.80
C TYR A 10 20.82 -9.28 -7.37
N LEU A 11 21.81 -9.74 -6.60
CA LEU A 11 22.07 -9.28 -5.24
C LEU A 11 22.97 -8.04 -5.25
N GLY A 12 22.38 -6.87 -5.03
CA GLY A 12 23.09 -5.73 -4.42
C GLY A 12 23.44 -4.53 -5.29
N PHE A 13 22.55 -4.02 -6.15
CA PHE A 13 22.79 -2.74 -6.85
C PHE A 13 21.96 -1.55 -6.35
N TRP A 14 21.05 -1.73 -5.38
CA TRP A 14 20.28 -0.61 -4.85
C TRP A 14 21.06 0.10 -3.74
N PRO A 15 21.33 1.41 -3.86
CA PRO A 15 21.85 2.18 -2.75
C PRO A 15 20.88 2.15 -1.55
N SER A 16 21.38 2.29 -0.32
CA SER A 16 20.56 2.23 0.90
C SER A 16 19.37 3.22 0.92
N TRP A 17 19.47 4.34 0.20
CA TRP A 17 18.36 5.30 0.04
C TRP A 17 17.25 4.77 -0.87
N ALA A 18 17.56 3.94 -1.87
CA ALA A 18 16.59 3.37 -2.80
C ALA A 18 15.72 2.29 -2.14
N HIS A 19 16.25 1.58 -1.14
CA HIS A 19 15.46 0.64 -0.32
C HIS A 19 14.36 1.36 0.47
N HIS A 20 14.69 2.46 1.14
CA HIS A 20 13.71 3.24 1.91
C HIS A 20 12.66 3.88 1.00
N ILE A 21 13.04 4.36 -0.19
CA ILE A 21 12.06 4.88 -1.16
C ILE A 21 11.14 3.77 -1.65
N GLY A 22 11.66 2.56 -1.92
CA GLY A 22 10.87 1.41 -2.30
C GLY A 22 9.80 1.07 -1.27
N ASP A 23 10.19 1.00 0.01
CA ASP A 23 9.30 0.75 1.15
C ASP A 23 8.24 1.83 1.32
N LEU A 24 8.63 3.11 1.18
CA LEU A 24 7.69 4.23 1.25
C LEU A 24 6.64 4.16 0.14
N VAL A 25 7.07 3.92 -1.10
CA VAL A 25 6.15 3.82 -2.25
C VAL A 25 5.24 2.59 -2.14
N PHE A 26 5.80 1.46 -1.68
CA PHE A 26 5.04 0.24 -1.42
C PHE A 26 3.98 0.46 -0.35
N GLY A 27 4.40 1.00 0.82
CA GLY A 27 3.51 1.37 1.91
C GLY A 27 2.39 2.32 1.48
N ALA A 28 2.76 3.40 0.78
CA ALA A 28 1.81 4.40 0.32
C ALA A 28 0.78 3.84 -0.67
N ASN A 29 1.21 3.11 -1.70
CA ASN A 29 0.28 2.55 -2.70
C ASN A 29 -0.71 1.58 -2.05
N ASP A 30 -0.23 0.68 -1.19
CA ASP A 30 -1.11 -0.27 -0.51
C ASP A 30 -2.09 0.44 0.43
N GLY A 31 -1.63 1.43 1.20
CA GLY A 31 -2.48 2.23 2.08
C GLY A 31 -3.59 2.99 1.34
N ILE A 32 -3.27 3.58 0.17
CA ILE A 32 -4.26 4.28 -0.64
C ILE A 32 -5.30 3.30 -1.19
N ILE A 33 -4.86 2.17 -1.77
CA ILE A 33 -5.75 1.19 -2.41
C ILE A 33 -6.67 0.55 -1.37
N THR A 34 -6.12 0.07 -0.25
CA THR A 34 -6.87 -0.59 0.82
C THR A 34 -7.91 0.34 1.44
N THR A 35 -7.51 1.57 1.78
CA THR A 35 -8.42 2.53 2.40
C THR A 35 -9.50 3.01 1.42
N PHE A 36 -9.13 3.23 0.17
CA PHE A 36 -10.12 3.59 -0.85
C PHE A 36 -11.08 2.43 -1.17
N ALA A 37 -10.63 1.17 -1.07
CA ALA A 37 -11.51 0.02 -1.17
C ALA A 37 -12.54 0.01 -0.03
N VAL A 38 -12.15 0.33 1.22
CA VAL A 38 -13.08 0.47 2.35
C VAL A 38 -14.10 1.59 2.11
N VAL A 39 -13.64 2.74 1.62
CA VAL A 39 -14.52 3.86 1.24
C VAL A 39 -15.49 3.44 0.16
N SER A 40 -15.00 2.84 -0.92
CA SER A 40 -15.78 2.40 -2.08
C SER A 40 -16.81 1.34 -1.71
N GLY A 41 -16.42 0.35 -0.90
CA GLY A 41 -17.33 -0.67 -0.40
C GLY A 41 -18.39 -0.10 0.53
N SER A 42 -18.02 0.82 1.41
CA SER A 42 -18.97 1.52 2.29
C SER A 42 -19.99 2.33 1.48
N THR A 43 -19.54 3.03 0.43
CA THR A 43 -20.43 3.75 -0.49
C THR A 43 -21.31 2.79 -1.29
N GLY A 44 -20.78 1.68 -1.82
CA GLY A 44 -21.55 0.65 -2.52
C GLY A 44 -22.64 0.04 -1.64
N ALA A 45 -22.32 -0.20 -0.36
CA ALA A 45 -23.27 -0.65 0.66
C ALA A 45 -24.25 0.44 1.13
N SER A 46 -24.14 1.68 0.61
CA SER A 46 -24.96 2.84 1.01
C SER A 46 -24.89 3.13 2.51
N LEU A 47 -23.73 2.93 3.13
CA LEU A 47 -23.50 3.23 4.53
C LEU A 47 -23.35 4.74 4.75
N SER A 48 -23.62 5.18 5.98
CA SER A 48 -23.41 6.57 6.38
C SER A 48 -21.93 6.97 6.23
N PRO A 49 -21.61 8.19 5.76
CA PRO A 49 -20.24 8.70 5.71
C PRO A 49 -19.48 8.57 7.03
N LYS A 50 -20.17 8.70 8.17
CA LYS A 50 -19.57 8.52 9.50
C LYS A 50 -19.05 7.10 9.72
N ILE A 51 -19.79 6.09 9.23
CA ILE A 51 -19.38 4.68 9.32
C ILE A 51 -18.16 4.46 8.42
N ALA A 52 -18.16 5.02 7.20
CA ALA A 52 -17.03 4.92 6.29
C ALA A 52 -15.73 5.52 6.89
N ILE A 53 -15.82 6.65 7.60
CA ILE A 53 -14.67 7.25 8.30
C ILE A 53 -14.15 6.33 9.41
N VAL A 54 -15.06 5.82 10.26
CA VAL A 54 -14.69 4.94 11.38
C VAL A 54 -14.02 3.66 10.86
N LEU A 55 -14.64 2.99 9.88
CA LEU A 55 -14.08 1.79 9.27
C LEU A 55 -12.77 2.10 8.55
N GLY A 56 -12.71 3.22 7.82
CA GLY A 56 -11.53 3.65 7.08
C GLY A 56 -10.32 3.86 7.99
N PHE A 57 -10.44 4.66 9.04
CA PHE A 57 -9.34 4.89 9.97
C PHE A 57 -8.98 3.66 10.80
N ALA A 58 -9.98 2.88 11.22
CA ALA A 58 -9.72 1.64 11.96
C ALA A 58 -8.92 0.65 11.10
N ASN A 59 -9.35 0.42 9.85
CA ASN A 59 -8.66 -0.45 8.91
C ASN A 59 -7.27 0.10 8.56
N LEU A 60 -7.16 1.40 8.27
CA LEU A 60 -5.89 2.06 7.93
C LEU A 60 -4.81 1.82 8.99
N LEU A 61 -5.14 2.00 10.27
CA LEU A 61 -4.18 1.83 11.36
C LEU A 61 -3.86 0.36 11.63
N ALA A 62 -4.87 -0.51 11.57
CA ALA A 62 -4.69 -1.94 11.77
C ALA A 62 -3.81 -2.57 10.68
N ASP A 63 -4.14 -2.31 9.41
CA ASP A 63 -3.42 -2.85 8.25
C ASP A 63 -2.01 -2.26 8.14
N GLY A 64 -1.86 -0.94 8.36
CA GLY A 64 -0.55 -0.30 8.37
C GLY A 64 0.37 -0.93 9.42
N PHE A 65 -0.14 -1.18 10.63
CA PHE A 65 0.61 -1.85 11.69
C PHE A 65 0.95 -3.29 11.33
N ALA A 66 -0.03 -4.06 10.83
CA ALA A 66 0.16 -5.44 10.43
C ALA A 66 1.21 -5.57 9.31
N MET A 67 1.19 -4.67 8.33
CA MET A 67 2.15 -4.67 7.22
C MET A 67 3.56 -4.29 7.67
N GLY A 68 3.70 -3.25 8.50
CA GLY A 68 5.00 -2.90 9.10
C GLY A 68 5.58 -4.03 9.95
N ALA A 69 4.76 -4.65 10.81
CA ALA A 69 5.16 -5.79 11.61
C ALA A 69 5.53 -7.01 10.74
N GLY A 70 4.76 -7.28 9.69
CA GLY A 70 5.00 -8.36 8.73
C GLY A 70 6.33 -8.18 7.99
N ASN A 71 6.64 -6.96 7.54
CA ASN A 71 7.92 -6.64 6.91
C ASN A 71 9.09 -6.84 7.90
N TYR A 72 8.98 -6.34 9.13
CA TYR A 72 9.98 -6.54 10.19
C TYR A 72 10.26 -8.02 10.44
N LEU A 73 9.20 -8.82 10.65
CA LEU A 73 9.31 -10.26 10.89
C LEU A 73 9.86 -11.00 9.67
N GLY A 74 9.50 -10.59 8.46
CA GLY A 74 10.01 -11.14 7.20
C GLY A 74 11.52 -10.95 7.09
N MET A 75 12.02 -9.72 7.25
CA MET A 75 13.46 -9.45 7.23
C MET A 75 14.21 -10.18 8.34
N ARG A 76 13.63 -10.24 9.56
CA ARG A 76 14.23 -10.98 10.67
C ARG A 76 14.33 -12.48 10.35
N SER A 77 13.29 -13.05 9.75
CA SER A 77 13.27 -14.46 9.35
C SER A 77 14.30 -14.74 8.26
N GLU A 78 14.47 -13.84 7.30
CA GLU A 78 15.49 -13.96 6.25
C GLU A 78 16.91 -13.93 6.84
N GLN A 79 17.16 -13.04 7.81
CA GLN A 79 18.45 -13.00 8.52
C GLN A 79 18.70 -14.28 9.33
N GLU A 80 17.69 -14.78 10.04
CA GLU A 80 17.81 -16.02 10.81
C GLU A 80 18.07 -17.23 9.89
N ALA A 81 17.42 -17.29 8.71
CA ALA A 81 17.67 -18.32 7.70
C ALA A 81 19.10 -18.26 7.15
N LYS A 82 19.55 -17.08 6.70
CA LYS A 82 20.94 -16.87 6.24
C LYS A 82 21.98 -17.23 7.30
N ARG A 83 21.67 -16.99 8.58
CA ARG A 83 22.52 -17.38 9.71
C ARG A 83 22.60 -18.90 9.86
N SER A 84 21.49 -19.62 9.71
CA SER A 84 21.49 -21.08 9.78
C SER A 84 22.25 -21.75 8.63
N GLU A 85 22.28 -21.12 7.46
CA GLU A 85 23.02 -21.62 6.29
C GLU A 85 24.52 -21.27 6.33
N GLY A 86 24.99 -20.54 7.36
CA GLY A 86 26.39 -20.11 7.47
C GLY A 86 26.80 -19.06 6.43
N LEU A 87 25.84 -18.45 5.72
CA LEU A 87 26.06 -17.50 4.62
C LEU A 87 26.27 -16.05 5.07
N MET A 88 26.42 -15.80 6.38
CA MET A 88 26.63 -14.46 6.95
C MET A 88 28.03 -13.91 6.63
N LEU A 89 28.25 -13.49 5.39
CA LEU A 89 29.43 -12.76 4.95
C LEU A 89 29.22 -11.26 5.18
N ASN A 90 29.58 -10.75 6.35
CA ASN A 90 29.77 -9.31 6.62
C ASN A 90 28.69 -8.35 6.06
N GLU A 91 27.40 -8.75 6.04
CA GLU A 91 26.30 -7.84 5.75
C GLU A 91 26.05 -6.98 6.99
N GLY A 92 26.19 -5.66 6.86
CA GLY A 92 25.88 -4.71 7.92
C GLY A 92 24.45 -4.91 8.43
N ARG A 93 24.18 -4.58 9.71
CA ARG A 93 22.85 -4.72 10.33
C ARG A 93 21.78 -4.09 9.42
N VAL A 94 20.98 -4.90 8.74
CA VAL A 94 19.80 -4.38 8.03
C VAL A 94 18.89 -3.78 9.09
N HIS A 95 18.62 -2.48 8.98
CA HIS A 95 17.77 -1.75 9.92
C HIS A 95 16.30 -2.12 9.70
N ALA A 96 15.92 -3.34 10.09
CA ALA A 96 14.58 -3.91 9.91
C ALA A 96 13.47 -3.01 10.48
N VAL A 97 13.73 -2.36 11.62
CA VAL A 97 12.79 -1.42 12.24
C VAL A 97 12.58 -0.17 11.38
N GLY A 98 13.62 0.31 10.69
CA GLY A 98 13.53 1.49 9.82
C GLY A 98 12.65 1.26 8.60
N HIS A 99 12.82 0.11 7.95
CA HIS A 99 12.02 -0.32 6.79
C HIS A 99 10.55 -0.51 7.18
N ALA A 100 10.29 -1.23 8.30
CA ALA A 100 8.96 -1.39 8.85
C ALA A 100 8.27 -0.07 9.21
N ALA A 101 9.00 0.87 9.83
CA ALA A 101 8.49 2.18 10.17
C ALA A 101 8.18 3.00 8.91
N ALA A 102 9.06 2.99 7.91
CA ALA A 102 8.85 3.68 6.64
C ALA A 102 7.55 3.21 5.97
N ILE A 103 7.35 1.90 5.90
CA ILE A 103 6.12 1.30 5.37
C ILE A 103 4.89 1.79 6.15
N LEU A 104 4.90 1.65 7.47
CA LEU A 104 3.77 2.05 8.33
C LEU A 104 3.40 3.52 8.14
N PHE A 105 4.39 4.42 8.20
CA PHE A 105 4.13 5.85 8.07
C PHE A 105 3.63 6.22 6.67
N ALA A 106 4.22 5.67 5.62
CA ALA A 106 3.76 5.93 4.26
C ALA A 106 2.34 5.40 4.02
N PHE A 107 2.03 4.21 4.54
CA PHE A 107 0.70 3.61 4.50
C PHE A 107 -0.33 4.51 5.16
N VAL A 108 -0.08 4.94 6.40
CA VAL A 108 -1.03 5.78 7.16
C VAL A 108 -1.21 7.15 6.51
N ILE A 109 -0.12 7.81 6.10
CA ILE A 109 -0.18 9.16 5.53
C ILE A 109 -0.90 9.13 4.18
N ALA A 110 -0.48 8.27 3.27
CA ALA A 110 -1.07 8.21 1.93
C ALA A 110 -2.48 7.61 1.96
N GLY A 111 -2.69 6.55 2.75
CA GLY A 111 -3.99 5.91 2.94
C GLY A 111 -5.01 6.77 3.69
N SER A 112 -4.59 7.84 4.36
CA SER A 112 -5.55 8.82 4.90
C SER A 112 -6.20 9.68 3.80
N VAL A 113 -5.57 9.83 2.63
CA VAL A 113 -6.04 10.76 1.57
C VAL A 113 -7.48 10.45 1.09
N PRO A 114 -7.87 9.20 0.81
CA PRO A 114 -9.25 8.85 0.48
C PRO A 114 -10.29 9.29 1.52
N LEU A 115 -9.90 9.40 2.80
CA LEU A 115 -10.76 9.76 3.92
C LEU A 115 -10.86 11.28 4.13
N VAL A 116 -9.86 12.06 3.70
CA VAL A 116 -9.83 13.52 3.93
C VAL A 116 -11.09 14.23 3.41
N PRO A 117 -11.63 13.92 2.21
CA PRO A 117 -12.87 14.54 1.74
C PRO A 117 -14.06 14.32 2.67
N PHE A 118 -14.11 13.20 3.39
CA PHE A 118 -15.20 12.87 4.32
C PHE A 118 -15.27 13.81 5.54
N LEU A 119 -14.21 14.57 5.80
CA LEU A 119 -14.14 15.52 6.91
C LEU A 119 -14.67 16.92 6.56
N PHE A 120 -14.56 17.32 5.29
CA PHE A 120 -14.76 18.73 4.89
C PHE A 120 -15.68 18.94 3.68
N VAL A 121 -15.98 17.89 2.90
CA VAL A 121 -16.75 18.00 1.65
C VAL A 121 -18.24 17.71 1.88
N PRO A 122 -19.17 18.48 1.25
CA PRO A 122 -20.60 18.18 1.29
C PRO A 122 -20.95 16.79 0.76
N ARG A 123 -22.08 16.24 1.23
CA ARG A 123 -22.49 14.84 0.90
C ARG A 123 -22.67 14.59 -0.59
N ASP A 124 -23.15 15.58 -1.33
CA ASP A 124 -23.52 15.42 -2.74
C ASP A 124 -22.31 15.19 -3.66
N SER A 125 -21.14 15.74 -3.29
CA SER A 125 -19.89 15.60 -4.05
C SER A 125 -18.84 14.75 -3.34
N LEU A 126 -19.18 14.16 -2.18
CA LEU A 126 -18.27 13.47 -1.28
C LEU A 126 -17.48 12.34 -1.96
N PHE A 127 -18.20 11.42 -2.61
CA PHE A 127 -17.58 10.27 -3.25
C PHE A 127 -16.72 10.70 -4.44
N ALA A 128 -17.20 11.64 -5.26
CA ALA A 128 -16.44 12.17 -6.39
C ALA A 128 -15.14 12.86 -5.93
N ALA A 129 -15.19 13.65 -4.84
CA ALA A 129 -14.02 14.27 -4.26
C ALA A 129 -13.00 13.24 -3.74
N SER A 130 -13.48 12.17 -3.10
CA SER A 130 -12.63 11.03 -2.67
C SER A 130 -11.99 10.30 -3.85
N CYS A 131 -12.76 10.00 -4.91
CA CYS A 131 -12.23 9.40 -6.14
C CYS A 131 -11.13 10.26 -6.78
N LEU A 132 -11.36 11.57 -6.90
CA LEU A 132 -10.38 12.49 -7.51
C LEU A 132 -9.12 12.63 -6.65
N ALA A 133 -9.27 12.82 -5.34
CA ALA A 133 -8.14 12.89 -4.41
C ALA A 133 -7.30 11.60 -4.45
N THR A 134 -7.96 10.45 -4.32
CA THR A 134 -7.32 9.13 -4.39
C THR A 134 -6.64 8.91 -5.74
N GLY A 135 -7.32 9.19 -6.84
CA GLY A 135 -6.77 9.01 -8.18
C GLY A 135 -5.53 9.86 -8.41
N ALA A 136 -5.56 11.13 -8.02
CA ALA A 136 -4.39 12.00 -8.09
C ALA A 136 -3.23 11.44 -7.25
N THR A 137 -3.50 10.98 -6.02
CA THR A 137 -2.46 10.42 -5.14
C THR A 137 -1.90 9.10 -5.68
N LEU A 138 -2.73 8.17 -6.16
CA LEU A 138 -2.28 6.92 -6.80
C LEU A 138 -1.38 7.20 -8.00
N PHE A 139 -1.77 8.17 -8.83
CA PHE A 139 -0.96 8.53 -9.98
C PHE A 139 0.38 9.15 -9.57
N ILE A 140 0.39 10.04 -8.58
CA ILE A 140 1.60 10.69 -8.08
C ILE A 140 2.53 9.66 -7.43
N VAL A 141 2.04 8.88 -6.46
CA VAL A 141 2.83 7.85 -5.77
C VAL A 141 3.30 6.75 -6.73
N GLY A 142 2.42 6.32 -7.64
CA GLY A 142 2.76 5.40 -8.72
C GLY A 142 3.84 5.94 -9.65
N SER A 143 3.82 7.23 -9.97
CA SER A 143 4.87 7.89 -10.75
C SER A 143 6.19 8.00 -9.97
N LEU A 144 6.14 8.28 -8.65
CA LEU A 144 7.35 8.37 -7.81
C LEU A 144 8.15 7.07 -7.78
N ARG A 145 7.50 5.91 -7.96
CA ARG A 145 8.16 4.60 -8.13
C ARG A 145 9.25 4.61 -9.21
N THR A 146 9.09 5.41 -10.27
CA THR A 146 10.02 5.38 -11.41
C THR A 146 11.37 6.02 -11.12
N VAL A 147 11.48 6.80 -10.03
CA VAL A 147 12.77 7.30 -9.52
C VAL A 147 13.71 6.13 -9.20
N VAL A 148 13.14 5.02 -8.73
CA VAL A 148 13.89 3.80 -8.42
C VAL A 148 13.94 2.92 -9.66
N THR A 149 12.80 2.59 -10.28
CA THR A 149 12.71 1.53 -11.30
C THR A 149 13.14 1.93 -12.72
N ARG A 150 13.50 3.19 -12.99
CA ARG A 150 13.79 3.76 -14.34
C ARG A 150 12.70 3.53 -15.40
N ALA A 151 11.49 3.15 -15.00
CA ALA A 151 10.35 2.99 -15.89
C ALA A 151 9.81 4.36 -16.38
N ARG A 152 8.88 4.34 -17.35
CA ARG A 152 8.17 5.56 -17.80
C ARG A 152 7.18 6.00 -16.71
N TRP A 153 7.37 7.19 -16.14
CA TRP A 153 6.55 7.73 -15.04
C TRP A 153 5.05 7.66 -15.32
N LEU A 154 4.62 8.08 -16.52
CA LEU A 154 3.22 8.07 -16.92
C LEU A 154 2.62 6.66 -16.92
N VAL A 155 3.39 5.66 -17.35
CA VAL A 155 2.93 4.27 -17.38
C VAL A 155 2.76 3.74 -15.96
N SER A 156 3.74 3.98 -15.09
CA SER A 156 3.69 3.55 -13.69
C SER A 156 2.54 4.20 -12.91
N GLY A 157 2.29 5.50 -13.14
CA GLY A 157 1.13 6.19 -12.59
C GLY A 157 -0.21 5.64 -13.10
N LEU A 158 -0.32 5.37 -14.41
CA LEU A 158 -1.53 4.81 -15.01
C LEU A 158 -1.79 3.35 -14.57
N GLU A 159 -0.76 2.55 -14.39
CA GLU A 159 -0.86 1.20 -13.84
C GLU A 159 -1.46 1.22 -12.43
N MET A 160 -0.98 2.13 -11.57
CA MET A 160 -1.53 2.27 -10.21
C MET A 160 -2.96 2.80 -10.20
N LEU A 161 -3.29 3.76 -11.08
CA LEU A 161 -4.68 4.18 -11.28
C LEU A 161 -5.58 3.02 -11.68
N LEU A 162 -5.14 2.16 -12.62
CA LEU A 162 -5.90 1.01 -13.08
C LEU A 162 -6.11 0.00 -11.95
N ILE A 163 -5.05 -0.36 -11.22
CA ILE A 163 -5.11 -1.29 -10.08
C ILE A 163 -6.08 -0.76 -9.02
N GLY A 164 -5.92 0.51 -8.61
CA GLY A 164 -6.79 1.12 -7.62
C GLY A 164 -8.24 1.23 -8.09
N SER A 165 -8.48 1.56 -9.36
CA SER A 165 -9.83 1.61 -9.93
C SER A 165 -10.50 0.23 -9.93
N VAL A 166 -9.77 -0.83 -10.29
CA VAL A 166 -10.28 -2.21 -10.27
C VAL A 166 -10.60 -2.64 -8.84
N ALA A 167 -9.69 -2.41 -7.88
CA ALA A 167 -9.91 -2.73 -6.48
C ALA A 167 -11.14 -2.01 -5.91
N ALA A 168 -11.28 -0.72 -6.20
CA ALA A 168 -12.43 0.08 -5.80
C ALA A 168 -13.74 -0.42 -6.42
N ALA A 169 -13.74 -0.77 -7.71
CA ALA A 169 -14.91 -1.32 -8.40
C ALA A 169 -15.34 -2.66 -7.79
N VAL A 170 -14.39 -3.54 -7.48
CA VAL A 170 -14.66 -4.81 -6.79
C VAL A 170 -15.26 -4.55 -5.41
N ALA A 171 -14.64 -3.69 -4.59
CA ALA A 171 -15.13 -3.39 -3.25
C ALA A 171 -16.52 -2.74 -3.26
N TYR A 172 -16.74 -1.76 -4.15
CA TYR A 172 -18.05 -1.15 -4.36
C TYR A 172 -19.10 -2.18 -4.76
N GLY A 173 -18.77 -3.06 -5.73
CA GLY A 173 -19.66 -4.12 -6.19
C GLY A 173 -20.04 -5.09 -5.05
N VAL A 174 -19.06 -5.51 -4.25
CA VAL A 174 -19.30 -6.35 -3.06
C VAL A 174 -20.21 -5.63 -2.07
N GLY A 175 -19.93 -4.37 -1.76
CA GLY A 175 -20.78 -3.55 -0.88
C GLY A 175 -22.21 -3.44 -1.41
N PHE A 176 -22.37 -3.19 -2.71
CA PHE A 176 -23.67 -3.11 -3.38
C PHE A 176 -24.46 -4.43 -3.31
N LEU A 177 -23.79 -5.57 -3.53
CA LEU A 177 -24.42 -6.88 -3.45
C LEU A 177 -24.86 -7.22 -2.02
N LEU A 178 -24.00 -6.92 -1.04
CA LEU A 178 -24.25 -7.23 0.36
C LEU A 178 -25.21 -6.25 1.04
N ARG A 179 -25.46 -5.08 0.45
CA ARG A 179 -26.39 -4.08 0.96
C ARG A 179 -27.74 -4.67 1.36
N ARG A 180 -28.29 -5.57 0.54
CA ARG A 180 -29.60 -6.23 0.77
C ARG A 180 -29.68 -6.93 2.13
N PHE A 181 -28.59 -7.59 2.54
CA PHE A 181 -28.51 -8.30 3.81
C PHE A 181 -28.30 -7.37 4.99
N VAL A 182 -27.64 -6.23 4.80
CA VAL A 182 -27.30 -5.28 5.87
C VAL A 182 -28.45 -4.32 6.16
N THR A 183 -29.14 -3.82 5.12
CA THR A 183 -30.23 -2.84 5.28
C THR A 183 -31.62 -3.48 5.36
N GLY A 184 -31.73 -4.81 5.28
CA GLY A 184 -32.98 -5.54 5.42
C GLY A 184 -34.03 -5.25 4.33
N ALA A 185 -33.57 -4.95 3.11
CA ALA A 185 -34.41 -4.62 1.95
C ALA A 185 -34.08 -5.54 0.76
#